data_AF-A0A966DQT3-F1
#
_entry.id   AF-A0A966DQT3-F1
#
_cell.length_a   1.000
_cell.length_b   1.000
_cell.length_c   1.000
_cell.angle_alpha   90.00
_cell.angle_beta   90.00
_cell.angle_gamma   90.00
#
_symmetry.space_group_name_H-M   'P 1'
#
loop_
_entity.id
_entity.type
_entity.pdbx_description
1 polymer ?
#
loop_
_entity_poly.entity_id
_entity_poly.type
_entity_poly.pdbx_seq_one_letter_code
_entity_poly.pdbx_strand_id
1 'polypeptide(L)'
;MEWAGGMPMFLELFDKFYDKVLADDILETLFKHMSKEHRLHVAHFVSEVLGGPKIYSESEGSHFVMIRHHLAKHLTQQHRLRWMQLLLQTADELELPDDPEFRSASLAYLEWGTRIAVNNSKLDKLEEPPDMPMPIWGWGVPGGPYQS
;
A
#
# COMPACT_ATOMS: atom_id res chain seq x y z
N MET A 1 -14.13 -8.49 5.47
CA MET A 1 -13.10 -8.66 4.43
C MET A 1 -13.34 -9.81 3.48
N GLU A 2 -13.97 -10.92 3.89
CA GLU A 2 -14.39 -11.96 2.94
C GLU A 2 -15.22 -11.39 1.78
N TRP A 3 -16.08 -10.42 2.06
CA TRP A 3 -16.93 -9.76 1.07
C TRP A 3 -16.17 -9.07 -0.08
N ALA A 4 -14.92 -8.66 0.13
CA ALA A 4 -14.11 -8.01 -0.91
C ALA A 4 -13.16 -8.98 -1.66
N GLY A 5 -13.17 -10.27 -1.36
CA GLY A 5 -12.22 -11.25 -1.95
C GLY A 5 -10.96 -11.52 -1.10
N GLY A 6 -10.84 -10.89 0.06
CA GLY A 6 -9.82 -11.22 1.08
C GLY A 6 -8.37 -11.11 0.63
N MET A 7 -7.47 -11.85 1.28
CA MET A 7 -6.03 -11.83 0.99
C MET A 7 -5.68 -12.20 -0.47
N PRO A 8 -6.30 -13.22 -1.11
CA PRO A 8 -5.99 -13.55 -2.51
C PRO A 8 -6.13 -12.37 -3.48
N MET A 9 -7.13 -11.51 -3.28
CA MET A 9 -7.32 -10.30 -4.09
C MET A 9 -6.16 -9.31 -3.95
N PHE A 10 -5.64 -9.08 -2.74
CA PHE A 10 -4.47 -8.22 -2.53
C PHE A 10 -3.20 -8.83 -3.12
N LEU A 11 -3.03 -10.15 -3.02
CA LEU A 11 -1.89 -10.85 -3.62
C LEU A 11 -1.88 -10.66 -5.14
N GLU A 12 -3.00 -10.87 -5.80
CA GLU A 12 -3.12 -10.68 -7.25
C GLU A 12 -2.97 -9.20 -7.65
N LEU A 13 -3.60 -8.29 -6.91
CA LEU A 13 -3.49 -6.84 -7.13
C LEU A 13 -2.04 -6.40 -7.13
N PHE A 14 -1.29 -6.69 -6.05
CA PHE A 14 0.08 -6.22 -5.93
C PHE A 14 1.03 -6.95 -6.88
N ASP A 15 0.76 -8.21 -7.23
CA ASP A 15 1.54 -8.90 -8.25
C ASP A 15 1.44 -8.20 -9.61
N LYS A 16 0.21 -7.99 -10.12
CA LYS A 16 -0.03 -7.31 -11.41
C LYS A 16 0.37 -5.84 -11.39
N PHE A 17 0.19 -5.17 -10.26
CA PHE A 17 0.61 -3.80 -10.07
C PHE A 17 2.12 -3.66 -10.23
N TYR A 18 2.91 -4.52 -9.57
CA TYR A 18 4.36 -4.43 -9.66
C TYR A 18 4.92 -4.86 -11.03
N ASP A 19 4.20 -5.65 -11.81
CA ASP A 19 4.53 -5.85 -13.23
C ASP A 19 4.47 -4.53 -14.01
N LYS A 20 3.43 -3.72 -13.79
CA LYS A 20 3.33 -2.39 -14.42
C LYS A 20 4.37 -1.41 -13.90
N VAL A 21 4.67 -1.43 -12.60
CA VAL A 21 5.72 -0.58 -11.99
C VAL A 21 7.08 -0.86 -12.62
N LEU A 22 7.43 -2.12 -12.86
CA LEU A 22 8.70 -2.49 -13.50
C LEU A 22 8.75 -2.14 -14.99
N ALA A 23 7.60 -1.96 -15.64
CA ALA A 23 7.49 -1.53 -17.03
C ALA A 23 7.35 0.00 -17.18
N ASP A 24 7.30 0.76 -16.10
CA ASP A 24 7.04 2.20 -16.11
C ASP A 24 8.33 3.02 -16.03
N ASP A 25 8.56 3.91 -17.01
CA ASP A 25 9.79 4.70 -17.11
C ASP A 25 10.08 5.60 -15.90
N ILE A 26 9.05 6.01 -15.15
CA ILE A 26 9.19 6.88 -13.97
C ILE A 26 9.57 6.06 -12.74
N LEU A 27 9.03 4.83 -12.61
CA LEU A 27 9.15 4.03 -11.40
C LEU A 27 10.16 2.89 -11.50
N GLU A 28 10.46 2.38 -12.69
CA GLU A 28 11.34 1.21 -12.91
C GLU A 28 12.64 1.33 -12.12
N THR A 29 13.30 2.49 -12.21
CA THR A 29 14.59 2.73 -11.57
C THR A 29 14.57 2.61 -10.04
N LEU A 30 13.41 2.85 -9.41
CA LEU A 30 13.21 2.74 -7.97
C LEU A 30 13.01 1.29 -7.52
N PHE A 31 12.43 0.45 -8.39
CA PHE A 31 11.95 -0.88 -8.04
C PHE A 31 12.70 -2.03 -8.73
N LYS A 32 13.51 -1.78 -9.76
CA LYS A 32 14.24 -2.83 -10.53
C LYS A 32 15.15 -3.74 -9.71
N HIS A 33 15.50 -3.34 -8.49
CA HIS A 33 16.33 -4.10 -7.56
C HIS A 33 15.57 -4.53 -6.29
N MET A 34 14.24 -4.44 -6.29
CA MET A 34 13.43 -4.93 -5.16
C MET A 34 13.60 -6.45 -4.98
N SER A 35 13.43 -6.93 -3.75
CA SER A 35 13.48 -8.36 -3.48
C SER A 35 12.28 -9.08 -4.12
N LYS A 36 12.40 -10.41 -4.28
CA LYS A 36 11.31 -11.23 -4.83
C LYS A 36 10.08 -11.21 -3.94
N GLU A 37 10.28 -11.05 -2.63
CA GLU A 37 9.25 -11.04 -1.60
C GLU A 37 8.57 -9.67 -1.44
N HIS A 38 9.08 -8.61 -2.09
CA HIS A 38 8.58 -7.24 -1.90
C HIS A 38 7.08 -7.15 -2.18
N ARG A 39 6.62 -7.75 -3.29
CA ARG A 39 5.21 -7.72 -3.71
C ARG A 39 4.29 -8.36 -2.66
N LEU A 40 4.73 -9.50 -2.11
CA LEU A 40 4.04 -10.26 -1.07
C LEU A 40 3.90 -9.44 0.21
N HIS A 41 5.00 -8.86 0.70
CA HIS A 41 5.00 -8.06 1.93
C HIS A 41 4.11 -6.81 1.80
N VAL A 42 4.09 -6.15 0.63
CA VAL A 42 3.19 -5.01 0.42
C VAL A 42 1.72 -5.45 0.43
N ALA A 43 1.39 -6.59 -0.20
CA ALA A 43 0.04 -7.13 -0.15
C ALA A 43 -0.43 -7.44 1.28
N HIS A 44 0.41 -8.12 2.06
CA HIS A 44 0.11 -8.41 3.46
C HIS A 44 -0.03 -7.13 4.30
N PHE A 45 0.90 -6.17 4.14
CA PHE A 45 0.86 -4.90 4.86
C PHE A 45 -0.42 -4.10 4.56
N VAL A 46 -0.75 -3.89 3.29
CA VAL A 46 -1.92 -3.09 2.91
C VAL A 46 -3.22 -3.81 3.28
N SER A 47 -3.30 -5.13 3.11
CA SER A 47 -4.46 -5.91 3.55
C SER A 47 -4.67 -5.80 5.06
N GLU A 48 -3.61 -5.91 5.86
CA GLU A 48 -3.72 -5.78 7.32
C GLU A 48 -4.23 -4.39 7.73
N VAL A 49 -3.70 -3.32 7.13
CA VAL A 49 -4.09 -1.94 7.47
C VAL A 49 -5.56 -1.66 7.17
N LEU A 50 -6.10 -2.27 6.12
CA LEU A 50 -7.52 -2.14 5.76
C LEU A 50 -8.45 -3.04 6.62
N GLY A 51 -7.91 -3.74 7.63
CA GLY A 51 -8.66 -4.58 8.57
C GLY A 51 -8.56 -6.09 8.32
N GLY A 52 -7.51 -6.53 7.62
CA GLY A 52 -7.30 -7.93 7.25
C GLY A 52 -6.59 -8.74 8.32
N PRO A 53 -6.27 -10.02 8.03
CA PRO A 53 -5.45 -10.84 8.91
C PRO A 53 -4.09 -10.18 9.19
N LYS A 54 -3.57 -10.35 10.40
CA LYS A 54 -2.33 -9.70 10.88
C LYS A 54 -1.04 -10.37 10.41
N ILE A 55 -1.00 -10.84 9.16
CA ILE A 55 0.13 -11.62 8.64
C ILE A 55 1.43 -10.80 8.66
N TYR A 56 1.35 -9.52 8.27
CA TYR A 56 2.55 -8.68 8.16
C TYR A 56 3.15 -8.40 9.53
N SER A 57 2.34 -7.94 10.48
CA SER A 57 2.87 -7.56 11.81
C SER A 57 3.20 -8.76 12.71
N GLU A 58 2.65 -9.94 12.44
CA GLU A 58 2.99 -11.15 13.20
C GLU A 58 4.26 -11.83 12.69
N SER A 59 4.58 -11.73 11.39
CA SER A 59 5.64 -12.58 10.78
C SER A 59 6.68 -11.84 9.92
N GLU A 60 6.40 -10.63 9.44
CA GLU A 60 7.20 -10.01 8.36
C GLU A 60 7.81 -8.66 8.74
N GLY A 61 7.13 -7.86 9.58
CA GLY A 61 7.63 -6.55 9.93
C GLY A 61 6.77 -5.77 10.92
N SER A 62 6.90 -4.45 10.85
CA SER A 62 6.11 -3.50 11.63
C SER A 62 5.99 -2.21 10.84
N HIS A 63 5.15 -1.28 11.30
CA HIS A 63 5.05 0.02 10.65
C HIS A 63 6.40 0.75 10.62
N PHE A 64 7.18 0.66 11.71
CA PHE A 64 8.53 1.18 11.77
C PHE A 64 9.44 0.59 10.68
N VAL A 65 9.42 -0.74 10.51
CA VAL A 65 10.23 -1.42 9.48
C VAL A 65 9.79 -0.99 8.07
N MET A 66 8.48 -0.88 7.83
CA MET A 66 7.93 -0.37 6.56
C MET A 66 8.45 1.04 6.25
N ILE A 67 8.39 1.98 7.20
CA ILE A 67 8.90 3.34 6.98
C ILE A 67 10.41 3.30 6.73
N ARG A 68 11.15 2.46 7.47
CA ARG A 68 12.61 2.32 7.31
C ARG A 68 13.01 1.94 5.87
N HIS A 69 12.19 1.15 5.17
CA HIS A 69 12.44 0.79 3.77
C HIS A 69 12.36 1.99 2.79
N HIS A 70 11.73 3.09 3.21
CA HIS A 70 11.56 4.27 2.39
C HIS A 70 12.67 5.31 2.59
N LEU A 71 13.50 5.20 3.64
CA LEU A 71 14.60 6.15 3.93
C LEU A 71 15.59 6.27 2.76
N ALA A 72 16.15 7.47 2.60
CA ALA A 72 17.14 7.82 1.58
C ALA A 72 16.75 7.46 0.13
N LYS A 73 15.46 7.26 -0.16
CA LYS A 73 14.96 6.99 -1.52
C LYS A 73 14.69 8.25 -2.33
N HIS A 74 14.67 9.42 -1.70
CA HIS A 74 14.42 10.73 -2.34
C HIS A 74 13.21 10.71 -3.29
N LEU A 75 12.09 10.14 -2.83
CA LEU A 75 10.87 10.02 -3.62
C LEU A 75 10.30 11.41 -3.92
N THR A 76 9.90 11.61 -5.18
CA THR A 76 9.30 12.87 -5.64
C THR A 76 7.78 12.78 -5.65
N GLN A 77 7.11 13.92 -5.80
CA GLN A 77 5.66 13.93 -6.02
C GLN A 77 5.26 13.23 -7.33
N GLN A 78 6.13 13.24 -8.34
CA GLN A 78 5.90 12.53 -9.60
C GLN A 78 5.91 11.01 -9.37
N HIS A 79 6.87 10.48 -8.61
CA HIS A 79 6.89 9.06 -8.23
C HIS A 79 5.62 8.69 -7.47
N ARG A 80 5.24 9.50 -6.47
CA ARG A 80 4.05 9.28 -5.64
C ARG A 80 2.77 9.16 -6.47
N LEU A 81 2.53 10.17 -7.32
CA LEU A 81 1.33 10.23 -8.14
C LEU A 81 1.28 9.10 -9.17
N ARG A 82 2.41 8.77 -9.79
CA ARG A 82 2.48 7.69 -10.77
C ARG A 82 2.24 6.32 -10.14
N TRP A 83 2.81 6.08 -8.96
CA TRP A 83 2.60 4.84 -8.20
C TRP A 83 1.13 4.66 -7.84
N MET A 84 0.48 5.71 -7.32
CA MET A 84 -0.96 5.66 -7.00
C MET A 84 -1.82 5.43 -8.25
N GLN A 85 -1.52 6.13 -9.35
CA GLN A 85 -2.25 5.98 -10.60
C GLN A 85 -2.21 4.53 -11.11
N LEU A 86 -1.02 3.92 -11.15
CA LEU A 86 -0.87 2.54 -11.61
C LEU A 86 -1.60 1.56 -10.70
N LEU A 87 -1.57 1.74 -9.38
CA LEU A 87 -2.26 0.85 -8.45
C LEU A 87 -3.79 0.91 -8.63
N LEU A 88 -4.34 2.12 -8.77
CA LEU A 88 -5.78 2.30 -8.98
C LEU A 88 -6.21 1.72 -10.33
N GLN A 89 -5.42 1.94 -11.38
CA GLN A 89 -5.65 1.34 -12.69
C GLN A 89 -5.63 -0.18 -12.65
N THR A 90 -4.64 -0.80 -11.98
CA THR A 90 -4.61 -2.26 -11.81
C THR A 90 -5.84 -2.76 -11.06
N ALA A 91 -6.29 -2.04 -10.02
CA ALA A 91 -7.49 -2.42 -9.29
C ALA A 91 -8.75 -2.39 -10.18
N ASP A 92 -8.89 -1.39 -11.05
CA ASP A 92 -10.00 -1.34 -12.03
C ASP A 92 -9.90 -2.48 -13.06
N GLU A 93 -8.71 -2.75 -13.60
CA GLU A 93 -8.49 -3.79 -14.62
C GLU A 93 -8.76 -5.22 -14.11
N LEU A 94 -8.53 -5.45 -12.82
CA LEU A 94 -8.80 -6.72 -12.14
C LEU A 94 -10.23 -6.81 -11.60
N GLU A 95 -11.08 -5.81 -11.89
CA GLU A 95 -12.48 -5.77 -11.44
C GLU A 95 -12.60 -5.96 -9.91
N LEU A 96 -11.70 -5.34 -9.15
CA LEU A 96 -11.82 -5.32 -7.69
C LEU A 96 -13.15 -4.65 -7.29
N PRO A 97 -13.69 -4.96 -6.09
CA PRO A 97 -14.96 -4.40 -5.64
C PRO A 97 -15.02 -2.89 -5.83
N ASP A 98 -16.06 -2.42 -6.52
CA ASP A 98 -16.27 -1.02 -6.90
C ASP A 98 -17.12 -0.24 -5.89
N ASP A 99 -17.45 -0.86 -4.75
CA ASP A 99 -18.18 -0.26 -3.64
C ASP A 99 -17.58 1.08 -3.22
N PRO A 100 -18.42 2.15 -3.17
CA PRO A 100 -17.94 3.50 -2.93
C PRO A 100 -17.13 3.66 -1.65
N GLU A 101 -17.52 3.01 -0.55
CA GLU A 101 -16.85 3.10 0.73
C GLU A 101 -15.53 2.36 0.75
N PHE A 102 -15.46 1.17 0.13
CA PHE A 102 -14.19 0.47 -0.06
C PHE A 102 -13.22 1.29 -0.91
N ARG A 103 -13.67 1.81 -2.05
CA ARG A 103 -12.83 2.59 -2.96
C ARG A 103 -12.38 3.90 -2.29
N SER A 104 -13.27 4.57 -1.58
CA SER A 104 -12.96 5.80 -0.83
C SER A 104 -11.95 5.55 0.29
N ALA A 105 -12.19 4.54 1.14
CA ALA A 105 -11.31 4.22 2.26
C ALA A 105 -9.92 3.79 1.80
N SER A 106 -9.86 2.92 0.78
CA SER A 106 -8.59 2.47 0.19
C SER A 106 -7.81 3.63 -0.41
N LEU A 107 -8.46 4.49 -1.19
CA LEU A 107 -7.82 5.67 -1.77
C LEU A 107 -7.29 6.62 -0.68
N ALA A 108 -8.09 6.89 0.34
CA ALA A 108 -7.70 7.78 1.43
C ALA A 108 -6.46 7.27 2.18
N TYR A 109 -6.42 5.97 2.47
CA TYR A 109 -5.23 5.35 3.08
C TYR A 109 -4.00 5.44 2.18
N LEU A 110 -4.13 5.07 0.90
CA LEU A 110 -3.02 5.08 -0.05
C LEU A 110 -2.48 6.51 -0.26
N GLU A 111 -3.36 7.51 -0.29
CA GLU A 111 -2.96 8.92 -0.33
C GLU A 111 -2.09 9.27 0.88
N TRP A 112 -2.61 9.00 2.09
CA TRP A 112 -1.94 9.32 3.34
C TRP A 112 -0.59 8.60 3.46
N GLY A 113 -0.57 7.29 3.20
CA GLY A 113 0.62 6.45 3.31
C GLY A 113 1.71 6.85 2.31
N THR A 114 1.33 7.16 1.07
CA THR A 114 2.31 7.58 0.06
C THR A 114 2.89 8.97 0.33
N ARG A 115 2.18 9.86 1.03
CA ARG A 115 2.78 11.12 1.53
C ARG A 115 3.80 10.87 2.63
N ILE A 116 3.53 9.96 3.56
CA ILE A 116 4.48 9.55 4.59
C ILE A 116 5.75 8.96 3.95
N ALA A 117 5.59 8.12 2.93
CA ALA A 117 6.72 7.58 2.17
C ALA A 117 7.58 8.70 1.54
N VAL A 118 6.97 9.71 0.91
CA VAL A 118 7.70 10.86 0.35
C VAL A 118 8.43 11.64 1.44
N ASN A 119 7.77 11.92 2.56
CA ASN A 119 8.37 12.69 3.65
C ASN A 119 9.58 11.95 4.25
N ASN A 120 9.42 10.66 4.56
CA ASN A 120 10.48 9.84 5.14
C ASN A 120 11.62 9.54 4.18
N SER A 121 11.36 9.54 2.86
CA SER A 121 12.41 9.28 1.87
C SER A 121 13.52 10.32 1.81
N LYS A 122 13.33 11.48 2.44
CA LYS A 122 14.32 12.54 2.57
C LYS A 122 15.19 12.40 3.83
N LEU A 123 14.84 11.48 4.71
CA LEU A 123 15.55 11.22 5.96
C LEU A 123 16.54 10.07 5.79
N ASP A 124 17.64 10.13 6.53
CA ASP A 124 18.64 9.07 6.60
C ASP A 124 18.37 8.06 7.74
N LYS A 125 17.59 8.48 8.75
CA LYS A 125 17.24 7.69 9.92
C LYS A 125 15.84 8.05 10.42
N LEU A 126 15.19 7.11 11.11
CA LEU A 126 13.94 7.35 11.83
C LEU A 126 14.22 7.89 13.23
N GLU A 127 13.34 8.78 13.69
CA GLU A 127 13.35 9.31 15.06
C GLU A 127 12.25 8.67 15.91
N GLU A 128 11.22 8.11 15.25
CA GLU A 128 10.11 7.40 15.86
C GLU A 128 10.57 6.11 16.56
N PRO A 129 9.90 5.70 17.64
CA PRO A 129 10.28 4.50 18.36
C PRO A 129 9.89 3.23 17.58
N PRO A 130 10.66 2.12 17.71
CA PRO A 130 10.40 0.88 16.98
C PRO A 130 9.06 0.20 17.26
N ASP A 131 8.43 0.51 18.41
CA ASP A 131 7.17 -0.06 18.88
C ASP A 131 5.93 0.75 18.44
N MET A 132 6.10 1.69 17.51
CA MET A 132 4.98 2.43 16.95
C MET A 132 3.91 1.48 16.38
N PRO A 133 2.62 1.73 16.63
CA PRO A 133 1.57 0.80 16.25
C PRO A 133 1.41 0.73 14.72
N MET A 134 0.91 -0.41 14.24
CA MET A 134 0.38 -0.50 12.88
C MET A 134 -0.74 0.52 12.67
N PRO A 135 -0.80 1.22 11.52
CA PRO A 135 -1.94 2.05 11.20
C PRO A 135 -3.15 1.15 11.03
N ILE A 136 -4.28 1.58 11.59
CA ILE A 136 -5.58 0.93 11.42
C ILE A 136 -6.44 1.92 10.66
N TRP A 137 -6.87 1.56 9.44
CA TRP A 137 -7.70 2.42 8.63
C TRP A 137 -9.16 1.97 8.68
N GLY A 138 -10.06 2.93 8.94
CA GLY A 138 -11.50 2.71 8.94
C GLY A 138 -12.15 3.07 7.61
N TRP A 139 -13.45 2.78 7.49
CA TRP A 139 -14.26 3.00 6.28
C TRP A 139 -14.73 4.47 6.07
N GLY A 140 -14.21 5.43 6.84
CA GLY A 140 -14.63 6.84 6.78
C GLY A 140 -15.99 7.14 7.45
N VAL A 141 -16.57 8.31 7.15
CA VAL A 141 -17.85 8.82 7.71
C VAL A 141 -19.05 7.87 7.53
N PRO A 142 -19.21 7.12 6.41
CA PRO A 142 -20.37 6.25 6.22
C PRO A 142 -20.35 4.97 7.08
N GLY A 143 -19.19 4.58 7.63
CA GLY A 143 -19.10 3.52 8.63
C GLY A 143 -19.30 2.08 8.15
N GLY A 144 -19.32 1.82 6.83
CA GLY A 144 -19.44 0.47 6.25
C GLY A 144 -19.87 0.50 4.78
N PRO A 145 -20.00 -0.66 4.09
CA PRO A 145 -20.41 -0.72 2.67
C PRO A 145 -21.75 -0.03 2.41
N TYR A 146 -21.88 0.61 1.24
CA TYR A 146 -23.11 1.29 0.85
C TYR A 146 -24.28 0.30 0.80
N GLN A 147 -25.39 0.69 1.41
CA GLN A 147 -26.65 -0.07 1.31
C GLN A 147 -27.62 0.74 0.44
N SER A 148 -27.93 0.23 -0.75
CA SER A 148 -28.93 0.79 -1.67
C SER A 148 -30.36 0.50 -1.24
#